data_AF-A0AAU9PPG7-F1
#
_entry.id   AF-A0AAU9PPG7-F1
#
_cell.length_a   1.000
_cell.length_b   1.000
_cell.length_c   1.000
_cell.angle_alpha   90.00
_cell.angle_beta   90.00
_cell.angle_gamma   90.00
#
_symmetry.space_group_name_H-M   'P 1'
#
loop_
_entity.id
_entity.type
_entity.pdbx_description
1 polymer ?
#
loop_
_entity_poly.entity_id
_entity_poly.type
_entity_poly.pdbx_seq_one_letter_code
_entity_poly.pdbx_strand_id
1 'polypeptide(L)'
;MPPRRSTRRDPPVTATPPTPQIDTAALNVAVAAAVAIAMAQYHSTSASGDGTPVHSNHGEAPVRLRECSYKDFTNCKPLSFKGTGGVIALSQWFEKTESIFEICSCPEGSKVKFAACTFEAKP
;
A
#
# COMPACT_ATOMS: atom_id res chain seq x y z
N MET A 1 71.16 40.09 18.07
CA MET A 1 69.69 40.25 18.20
C MET A 1 69.13 39.03 18.92
N PRO A 2 68.26 39.16 19.94
CA PRO A 2 67.59 37.99 20.51
C PRO A 2 66.31 37.68 19.71
N PRO A 3 65.93 36.41 19.53
CA PRO A 3 64.67 36.07 18.86
C PRO A 3 63.49 36.30 19.81
N ARG A 4 62.44 36.97 19.31
CA ARG A 4 61.18 37.22 20.02
C ARG A 4 60.45 35.90 20.31
N ARG A 5 60.14 35.63 21.58
CA ARG A 5 59.29 34.53 22.02
C ARG A 5 57.85 34.81 21.62
N SER A 6 57.35 34.17 20.57
CA SER A 6 55.94 34.22 20.17
C SER A 6 55.13 33.28 21.05
N THR A 7 54.33 33.83 21.97
CA THR A 7 53.31 33.07 22.70
C THR A 7 52.15 32.78 21.75
N ARG A 8 52.12 31.57 21.19
CA ARG A 8 50.97 31.03 20.47
C ARG A 8 49.82 30.90 21.47
N ARG A 9 48.81 31.76 21.34
CA ARG A 9 47.54 31.64 22.07
C ARG A 9 46.73 30.59 21.30
N ASP A 10 46.51 29.42 21.90
CA ASP A 10 45.65 28.40 21.30
C ASP A 10 44.20 28.92 21.19
N PRO A 11 43.49 28.63 20.09
CA PRO A 11 42.08 28.98 19.97
C PRO A 11 41.22 28.12 20.91
N PRO A 12 40.07 28.61 21.38
CA PRO A 12 39.19 27.85 22.26
C PRO A 12 38.63 26.64 21.51
N VAL A 13 38.64 25.48 22.17
CA VAL A 13 37.91 24.29 21.72
C VAL A 13 36.41 24.61 21.82
N THR A 14 35.81 24.96 20.69
CA THR A 14 34.35 25.04 20.58
C THR A 14 33.82 23.61 20.51
N ALA A 15 33.09 23.20 21.54
CA ALA A 15 32.43 21.91 21.65
C ALA A 15 31.50 21.65 20.46
N THR A 16 31.64 20.48 19.85
CA THR A 16 30.75 19.98 18.81
C THR A 16 29.37 19.68 19.41
N PRO A 17 28.24 20.10 18.81
CA PRO A 17 26.92 19.74 19.29
C PRO A 17 26.69 18.22 19.17
N PRO A 18 26.04 17.57 20.15
CA PRO A 18 25.77 16.13 20.10
C PRO A 18 24.85 15.81 18.92
N THR A 19 25.28 14.88 18.08
CA THR A 19 24.52 14.34 16.96
C THR A 19 23.24 13.69 17.50
N PRO A 20 22.05 13.90 16.89
CA PRO A 20 20.83 13.20 17.30
C PRO A 20 21.04 11.70 17.14
N GLN A 21 21.13 11.00 18.27
CA GLN A 21 21.26 9.54 18.33
C GLN A 21 19.87 8.96 18.09
N ILE A 22 19.64 8.36 16.93
CA ILE A 22 18.38 7.64 16.66
C ILE A 22 18.45 6.31 17.41
N ASP A 23 17.64 6.17 18.45
CA ASP A 23 17.50 4.90 19.17
C ASP A 23 16.79 3.89 18.26
N THR A 24 17.60 3.01 17.68
CA THR A 24 17.14 1.97 16.76
C THR A 24 16.23 0.97 17.47
N ALA A 25 16.38 0.75 18.78
CA ALA A 25 15.50 -0.12 19.55
C ALA A 25 14.12 0.53 19.70
N ALA A 26 14.07 1.82 20.04
CA ALA A 26 12.82 2.56 20.12
C ALA A 26 12.09 2.60 18.75
N LEU A 27 12.84 2.78 17.65
CA LEU A 27 12.29 2.73 16.31
C LEU A 27 11.71 1.36 15.96
N ASN A 28 12.45 0.28 16.26
CA ASN A 28 11.98 -1.08 16.00
C ASN A 28 10.73 -1.43 16.82
N VAL A 29 10.65 -0.97 18.07
CA VAL A 29 9.47 -1.12 18.93
C VAL A 29 8.28 -0.37 18.32
N ALA A 30 8.48 0.86 17.84
CA ALA A 30 7.44 1.64 17.20
C ALA A 30 6.91 0.98 15.91
N VAL A 31 7.82 0.43 15.09
CA VAL A 31 7.45 -0.31 13.87
C VAL A 31 6.68 -1.58 14.22
N ALA A 32 7.15 -2.38 15.19
CA ALA A 32 6.46 -3.60 15.61
C ALA A 32 5.06 -3.31 16.17
N ALA A 33 4.91 -2.24 16.96
CA ALA A 33 3.62 -1.80 17.46
C ALA A 33 2.67 -1.37 16.33
N ALA A 34 3.14 -0.60 15.36
CA ALA A 34 2.35 -0.19 14.21
C ALA A 34 1.86 -1.39 13.37
N VAL A 35 2.73 -2.38 13.16
CA VAL A 35 2.39 -3.61 12.43
C VAL A 35 1.35 -4.44 13.21
N ALA A 36 1.50 -4.57 14.53
CA ALA A 36 0.53 -5.29 15.37
C ALA A 36 -0.86 -4.63 15.35
N ILE A 37 -0.92 -3.29 15.38
CA ILE A 37 -2.17 -2.53 15.28
C ILE A 37 -2.84 -2.79 13.92
N ALA A 38 -2.07 -2.73 12.82
CA ALA A 38 -2.59 -2.99 11.48
C ALA A 38 -3.14 -4.42 11.32
N MET A 39 -2.46 -5.42 11.90
CA MET A 39 -2.93 -6.81 11.88
C MET A 39 -4.21 -7.01 12.73
N ALA A 40 -4.33 -6.36 13.88
CA ALA A 40 -5.53 -6.45 14.72
C ALA A 40 -6.77 -5.85 14.04
N GLN A 41 -6.59 -4.80 13.22
CA GLN A 41 -7.66 -4.22 12.41
C GLN A 41 -8.17 -5.18 11.33
N TYR A 42 -7.31 -6.06 10.81
CA TYR A 42 -7.67 -7.03 9.76
C TYR A 42 -8.60 -8.15 10.26
N HIS A 43 -8.45 -8.60 11.52
CA HIS A 43 -9.22 -9.71 12.09
C HIS A 43 -10.57 -9.31 12.72
N SER A 44 -10.83 -8.01 12.89
CA SER A 44 -12.00 -7.52 13.65
C SER A 44 -13.26 -7.25 12.79
N THR A 45 -13.20 -7.43 11.47
CA THR A 45 -14.31 -7.09 10.54
C THR A 45 -15.22 -8.29 10.19
N SER A 46 -15.08 -9.45 10.84
CA SER A 46 -15.96 -10.61 10.61
C SER A 46 -17.15 -10.72 11.56
N ALA A 47 -17.36 -9.78 12.48
CA ALA A 47 -18.49 -9.81 13.39
C ALA A 47 -19.33 -8.52 13.31
N SER A 48 -20.63 -8.74 13.12
CA SER A 48 -21.75 -7.80 13.26
C SER A 48 -22.20 -7.08 11.99
N GLY A 49 -23.13 -7.76 11.30
CA GLY A 49 -24.28 -7.06 10.73
C GLY A 49 -25.16 -6.54 11.87
N ASP A 50 -25.60 -5.29 11.78
CA ASP A 50 -27.01 -4.95 11.56
C ASP A 50 -27.12 -3.44 11.31
N GLY A 51 -28.12 -3.04 10.54
CA GLY A 51 -28.22 -1.69 9.96
C GLY A 51 -28.52 -0.57 10.96
N THR A 52 -27.98 0.62 10.69
CA THR A 52 -28.69 1.93 10.69
C THR A 52 -27.69 3.08 10.41
N PRO A 53 -28.08 4.13 9.66
CA PRO A 53 -27.20 5.26 9.36
C PRO A 53 -27.34 6.35 10.43
N VAL A 54 -26.44 6.38 11.41
CA VAL A 54 -26.29 7.54 12.30
C VAL A 54 -25.23 8.47 11.73
N HIS A 55 -25.71 9.65 11.32
CA HIS A 55 -24.93 10.82 11.02
C HIS A 55 -24.13 11.23 12.27
N SER A 56 -22.81 11.19 12.20
CA SER A 56 -21.93 11.84 13.18
C SER A 56 -20.69 12.35 12.48
N ASN A 57 -20.46 13.66 12.67
CA ASN A 57 -19.36 14.40 12.09
C ASN A 57 -18.09 14.24 12.95
N HIS A 58 -16.96 14.18 12.25
CA HIS A 58 -15.60 14.37 12.74
C HIS A 58 -14.90 13.18 13.42
N GLY A 59 -13.74 12.81 12.87
CA GLY A 59 -12.77 11.88 13.44
C GLY A 59 -12.46 10.72 12.50
N GLU A 60 -11.47 10.92 11.62
CA GLU A 60 -10.75 9.92 10.81
C GLU A 60 -11.48 8.58 10.64
N ALA A 61 -12.44 8.56 9.72
CA ALA A 61 -12.97 7.30 9.23
C ALA A 61 -11.79 6.44 8.77
N PRO A 62 -11.74 5.13 9.11
CA PRO A 62 -10.78 4.23 8.51
C PRO A 62 -10.88 4.46 7.01
N VAL A 63 -9.74 4.66 6.33
CA VAL A 63 -9.72 4.67 4.86
C VAL A 63 -10.31 3.33 4.46
N ARG A 64 -11.61 3.30 4.19
CA ARG A 64 -12.28 2.13 3.65
C ARG A 64 -11.70 2.04 2.27
N LEU A 65 -10.75 1.13 2.08
CA LEU A 65 -10.28 0.76 0.77
C LEU A 65 -11.53 0.39 0.00
N ARG A 66 -11.87 1.24 -0.96
CA ARG A 66 -13.07 1.07 -1.76
C ARG A 66 -12.90 -0.24 -2.50
N GLU A 67 -13.74 -1.21 -2.18
CA GLU A 67 -13.74 -2.51 -2.85
C GLU A 67 -14.00 -2.29 -4.34
N CYS A 68 -13.20 -2.93 -5.20
CA CYS A 68 -13.42 -2.78 -6.64
C CYS A 68 -14.81 -3.28 -7.02
N SER A 69 -15.54 -2.42 -7.72
CA SER A 69 -16.80 -2.77 -8.35
C SER A 69 -16.58 -3.25 -9.78
N TYR A 70 -17.60 -3.88 -10.37
CA TYR A 70 -17.58 -4.22 -11.79
C TYR A 70 -17.31 -3.01 -12.69
N LYS A 71 -17.82 -1.83 -12.31
CA LYS A 71 -17.56 -0.58 -13.04
C LYS A 71 -16.07 -0.24 -13.08
N ASP A 72 -15.37 -0.43 -11.96
CA ASP A 72 -13.93 -0.17 -11.88
C ASP A 72 -13.17 -1.12 -12.80
N PHE A 73 -13.48 -2.42 -12.72
CA PHE A 73 -12.93 -3.43 -13.63
C PHE A 73 -13.16 -3.07 -15.11
N THR A 74 -14.38 -2.72 -15.50
CA THR A 74 -14.68 -2.34 -16.90
C THR A 74 -14.02 -1.04 -17.32
N ASN A 75 -13.85 -0.08 -16.41
CA ASN A 75 -13.14 1.17 -16.69
C ASN A 75 -11.64 0.92 -16.94
N CYS A 76 -11.07 -0.12 -16.32
CA CYS A 76 -9.71 -0.59 -16.57
C CYS A 76 -9.56 -1.25 -17.98
N LYS A 77 -10.65 -1.34 -18.78
CA LYS A 77 -10.71 -1.87 -20.16
C LYS A 77 -10.05 -3.26 -20.29
N PRO A 78 -10.68 -4.29 -19.70
CA PRO A 78 -10.11 -5.63 -19.71
C PRO A 78 -10.01 -6.17 -21.13
N LEU A 79 -8.98 -6.98 -21.36
CA LEU A 79 -8.79 -7.67 -22.63
C LEU A 79 -9.90 -8.70 -22.81
N SER A 80 -10.58 -8.71 -23.97
CA SER A 80 -11.53 -9.76 -24.30
C SER A 80 -10.83 -10.98 -24.88
N PHE A 81 -11.38 -12.17 -24.62
CA PHE A 81 -10.89 -13.42 -25.20
C PHE A 81 -11.94 -14.06 -26.10
N LYS A 82 -11.62 -14.19 -27.39
CA LYS A 82 -12.52 -14.72 -28.44
C LYS A 82 -12.46 -16.24 -28.61
N GLY A 83 -11.72 -16.96 -27.75
CA GLY A 83 -11.50 -18.40 -27.91
C GLY A 83 -10.55 -18.77 -29.06
N THR A 84 -9.88 -17.79 -29.67
CA THR A 84 -8.93 -17.97 -30.79
C THR A 84 -7.50 -17.65 -30.35
N GLY A 85 -6.51 -18.35 -30.91
CA GLY A 85 -5.08 -18.14 -30.57
C GLY A 85 -4.49 -19.14 -29.57
N GLY A 86 -5.30 -20.11 -29.12
CA GLY A 86 -4.82 -21.22 -28.30
C GLY A 86 -4.28 -20.81 -26.93
N VAL A 87 -3.37 -21.62 -26.39
CA VAL A 87 -2.84 -21.45 -25.02
C VAL A 87 -2.08 -20.13 -24.87
N ILE A 88 -1.35 -19.67 -25.89
CA ILE A 88 -0.58 -18.42 -25.82
C ILE A 88 -1.51 -17.22 -25.63
N ALA A 89 -2.56 -17.12 -26.44
CA ALA A 89 -3.54 -16.03 -26.31
C ALA A 89 -4.31 -16.12 -24.99
N LEU A 90 -4.58 -17.33 -24.50
CA LEU A 90 -5.22 -17.56 -23.21
C LEU A 90 -4.33 -17.11 -22.05
N SER A 91 -3.04 -17.45 -22.05
CA SER A 91 -2.07 -17.02 -21.03
C SER A 91 -1.94 -15.50 -20.97
N GLN A 92 -1.82 -14.84 -22.12
CA GLN A 92 -1.77 -13.38 -22.18
C GLN A 92 -3.04 -12.73 -21.64
N TRP A 93 -4.21 -13.33 -21.88
CA TRP A 93 -5.47 -12.88 -21.32
C TRP A 93 -5.51 -13.03 -19.78
N PHE A 94 -5.03 -14.16 -19.24
CA PHE A 94 -4.92 -14.36 -17.79
C PHE A 94 -4.01 -13.31 -17.15
N GLU A 95 -2.78 -13.15 -17.63
CA GLU A 95 -1.81 -12.18 -17.10
C GLU A 95 -2.38 -10.76 -17.09
N LYS A 96 -3.05 -10.36 -18.18
CA LYS A 96 -3.65 -9.03 -18.29
C LYS A 96 -4.84 -8.85 -17.33
N THR A 97 -5.64 -9.88 -17.15
CA THR A 97 -6.83 -9.85 -16.27
C THR A 97 -6.42 -9.85 -14.80
N GLU A 98 -5.40 -10.62 -14.42
CA GLU A 98 -4.82 -10.61 -13.07
C GLU A 98 -4.24 -9.25 -12.71
N SER A 99 -3.47 -8.62 -13.61
CA SER A 99 -2.94 -7.27 -13.40
C SER A 99 -4.05 -6.25 -13.16
N ILE A 100 -5.18 -6.35 -13.88
CA ILE A 100 -6.33 -5.48 -13.66
C ILE A 100 -6.94 -5.72 -12.28
N PHE A 101 -7.05 -6.96 -11.82
CA PHE A 101 -7.56 -7.24 -10.47
C PHE A 101 -6.68 -6.64 -9.37
N GLU A 102 -5.36 -6.63 -9.55
CA GLU A 102 -4.44 -6.00 -8.62
C GLU A 102 -4.59 -4.47 -8.63
N ILE A 103 -4.55 -3.84 -9.82
CA ILE A 103 -4.66 -2.39 -9.97
C ILE A 103 -5.97 -1.87 -9.40
N CYS A 104 -7.08 -2.53 -9.75
CA CYS A 104 -8.40 -2.08 -9.34
C CYS A 104 -8.73 -2.60 -7.92
N SER A 105 -7.86 -3.42 -7.28
CA SER A 105 -8.02 -4.01 -5.93
C SER A 105 -9.30 -4.83 -5.78
N CYS A 106 -9.53 -5.74 -6.73
CA CYS A 106 -10.76 -6.53 -6.80
C CYS A 106 -10.78 -7.69 -5.80
N PRO A 107 -11.90 -7.90 -5.08
CA PRO A 107 -12.03 -8.96 -4.09
C PRO A 107 -12.06 -10.33 -4.77
N GLU A 108 -11.48 -11.34 -4.11
CA GLU A 108 -11.35 -12.71 -4.66
C GLU A 108 -12.71 -13.30 -5.10
N GLY A 109 -13.76 -13.06 -4.31
CA GLY A 109 -15.12 -13.55 -4.60
C GLY A 109 -15.77 -12.95 -5.86
N SER A 110 -15.21 -11.87 -6.42
CA SER A 110 -15.72 -11.20 -7.63
C SER A 110 -14.86 -11.42 -8.86
N LYS A 111 -13.59 -11.82 -8.72
CA LYS A 111 -12.65 -11.97 -9.85
C LYS A 111 -13.20 -12.87 -10.95
N VAL A 112 -13.67 -14.08 -10.60
CA VAL A 112 -14.22 -15.03 -11.57
C VAL A 112 -15.43 -14.47 -12.31
N LYS A 113 -16.34 -13.79 -11.60
CA LYS A 113 -17.55 -13.19 -12.18
C LYS A 113 -17.18 -12.08 -13.17
N PHE A 114 -16.20 -11.26 -12.83
CA PHE A 114 -15.74 -10.15 -13.69
C PHE A 114 -14.98 -10.66 -14.92
N ALA A 115 -14.07 -11.62 -14.75
CA ALA A 115 -13.34 -12.24 -15.85
C ALA A 115 -14.29 -12.92 -16.84
N ALA A 116 -15.32 -13.61 -16.36
CA ALA A 116 -16.29 -14.30 -17.20
C ALA A 116 -16.99 -13.36 -18.20
N CYS A 117 -17.17 -12.08 -17.86
CA CYS A 117 -17.77 -11.08 -18.74
C CYS A 117 -16.87 -10.64 -19.90
N THR A 118 -15.59 -11.05 -19.92
CA THR A 118 -14.63 -10.68 -20.96
C THR A 118 -14.47 -11.76 -22.04
N PHE A 119 -15.12 -12.91 -21.89
CA PHE A 119 -15.22 -13.89 -22.95
C PHE A 119 -16.20 -13.41 -24.02
N GLU A 120 -15.77 -13.41 -25.27
CA GLU A 120 -16.66 -13.16 -26.40
C GLU A 120 -17.22 -14.48 -26.92
N ALA A 121 -18.54 -14.50 -27.15
CA ALA A 121 -19.15 -15.60 -27.87
C ALA A 121 -18.55 -15.69 -29.27
N LYS A 122 -18.24 -16.91 -29.71
CA LYS A 122 -17.94 -17.17 -31.11
C LYS A 122 -19.24 -16.90 -31.90
N PRO A 123 -19.21 -16.08 -32.96
CA PRO A 123 -20.37 -15.93 -33.84
C PRO A 123 -20.71 -17.26 -34.54
#